data_AF-A0A0N1EEK6-F1
#
_entry.id   AF-A0A0N1EEK6-F1
#
_cell.length_a   1.000
_cell.length_b   1.000
_cell.length_c   1.000
_cell.angle_alpha   90.00
_cell.angle_beta   90.00
_cell.angle_gamma   90.00
#
_symmetry.space_group_name_H-M   'P 1'
#
loop_
_entity.id
_entity.type
_entity.pdbx_description
1 polymer ?
#
loop_
_entity_poly.entity_id
_entity_poly.type
_entity_poly.pdbx_seq_one_letter_code
_entity_poly.pdbx_strand_id
1 'polypeptide(L)'
;MSFTDALNHAGAKPAGKRPYFLEPQVERVLAITMAVAQELAVARQRADTLERLLLEKGVLSEGEIDAFTPDRAASAERQMWNQEYIARILRVVQQENEAAMLAEDVASGDVGDELASEA
;
A
#
# COMPACT_ATOMS: atom_id res chain seq x y z
N MET A 1 8.08 -19.79 -14.35
CA MET A 1 8.02 -18.40 -13.85
C MET A 1 9.09 -18.27 -12.79
N SER A 2 10.02 -17.33 -12.94
CA SER A 2 11.08 -17.08 -11.94
C SER A 2 10.51 -16.40 -10.70
N PHE A 3 11.16 -16.54 -9.54
CA PHE A 3 10.82 -15.77 -8.33
C PHE A 3 10.84 -14.25 -8.59
N THR A 4 11.80 -13.80 -9.40
CA THR A 4 11.92 -12.41 -9.83
C THR A 4 10.73 -11.98 -10.70
N ASP A 5 10.21 -12.85 -11.57
CA ASP A 5 9.03 -12.56 -12.39
C ASP A 5 7.78 -12.43 -11.51
N ALA A 6 7.63 -13.32 -10.52
CA ALA A 6 6.50 -13.29 -9.58
C ALA A 6 6.48 -12.00 -8.75
N LEU A 7 7.64 -11.53 -8.28
CA LEU A 7 7.76 -10.26 -7.57
C LEU A 7 7.40 -9.06 -8.45
N ASN A 8 7.83 -9.06 -9.71
CA ASN A 8 7.51 -7.99 -10.66
C ASN A 8 6.01 -7.93 -10.99
N HIS A 9 5.31 -9.07 -11.01
CA HIS A 9 3.88 -9.13 -11.32
C HIS A 9 2.95 -8.99 -10.11
N ALA A 10 3.42 -9.25 -8.88
CA ALA A 10 2.61 -9.13 -7.67
C ALA A 10 2.04 -7.72 -7.46
N GLY A 11 2.70 -6.71 -8.05
CA GLY A 11 2.24 -5.33 -8.11
C GLY A 11 2.10 -4.83 -9.54
N ALA A 12 1.62 -5.63 -10.50
CA ALA A 12 1.26 -5.10 -11.82
C ALA A 12 -0.09 -4.37 -11.76
N LYS A 13 -0.27 -3.30 -12.55
CA LYS A 13 -1.59 -2.70 -12.77
C LYS A 13 -2.57 -3.78 -13.32
N PRO A 14 -3.82 -3.82 -12.85
CA PRO A 14 -4.87 -4.65 -13.47
C PRO A 14 -5.06 -4.33 -14.96
N ALA A 15 -5.51 -5.29 -15.75
CA ALA A 15 -5.82 -5.08 -17.17
C ALA A 15 -6.93 -4.03 -17.37
N GLY A 16 -6.79 -3.16 -18.36
CA GLY A 16 -7.76 -2.11 -18.70
C GLY A 16 -7.52 -0.78 -18.00
N LYS A 17 -8.25 0.26 -18.42
CA LYS A 17 -8.15 1.60 -17.82
C LYS A 17 -8.95 1.63 -16.52
N ARG A 18 -8.32 2.20 -15.49
CA ARG A 18 -8.90 2.31 -14.14
C ARG A 18 -10.18 3.15 -14.21
N PRO A 19 -11.33 2.64 -13.75
CA PRO A 19 -12.53 3.45 -13.63
C PRO A 19 -12.33 4.47 -12.51
N TYR A 20 -12.72 5.72 -12.76
CA TYR A 20 -12.75 6.77 -11.74
C TYR A 20 -14.22 7.09 -11.43
N PHE A 21 -14.53 7.23 -10.15
CA PHE A 21 -15.88 7.59 -9.69
C PHE A 21 -15.96 9.01 -9.14
N LEU A 22 -14.80 9.63 -8.91
CA LEU A 22 -14.62 11.03 -8.53
C LEU A 22 -13.65 11.70 -9.52
N GLU A 23 -13.35 12.98 -9.30
CA GLU A 23 -12.22 13.61 -9.95
C GLU A 23 -10.92 12.81 -9.66
N PRO A 24 -10.10 12.47 -10.68
CA PRO A 24 -8.96 11.57 -10.51
C PRO A 24 -7.99 11.98 -9.39
N GLN A 25 -7.81 13.29 -9.20
CA GLN A 25 -6.95 13.86 -8.16
C GLN A 25 -7.50 13.58 -6.75
N VAL A 26 -8.83 13.68 -6.58
CA VAL A 26 -9.51 13.39 -5.31
C VAL A 26 -9.45 11.90 -5.01
N GLU A 27 -9.71 11.05 -6.00
CA GLU A 27 -9.66 9.61 -5.83
C GLU A 27 -8.25 9.10 -5.51
N ARG A 28 -7.21 9.71 -6.09
CA ARG A 28 -5.82 9.42 -5.74
C ARG A 28 -5.51 9.71 -4.29
N VAL A 29 -5.86 10.91 -3.80
CA VAL A 29 -5.65 11.29 -2.40
C VAL A 29 -6.43 10.37 -1.46
N LEU A 30 -7.67 10.04 -1.81
CA LEU A 30 -8.48 9.09 -1.05
C LEU A 30 -7.83 7.70 -1.00
N ALA A 31 -7.35 7.19 -2.14
CA ALA A 31 -6.68 5.90 -2.22
C ALA A 31 -5.41 5.84 -1.36
N ILE A 32 -4.56 6.87 -1.41
CA ILE A 32 -3.36 6.98 -0.55
C ILE A 32 -3.79 7.03 0.93
N THR A 33 -4.79 7.85 1.26
CA THR A 33 -5.27 8.01 2.64
C THR A 33 -5.80 6.69 3.21
N MET A 34 -6.56 5.93 2.42
CA MET A 34 -7.07 4.61 2.84
C MET A 34 -5.95 3.58 2.98
N ALA A 35 -4.97 3.57 2.08
CA ALA A 35 -3.80 2.71 2.23
C ALA A 35 -3.03 3.02 3.53
N VAL A 36 -2.80 4.31 3.83
CA VAL A 36 -2.16 4.75 5.08
C VAL A 36 -3.00 4.34 6.30
N ALA A 37 -4.31 4.55 6.28
CA ALA A 37 -5.20 4.22 7.39
C ALA A 37 -5.19 2.71 7.70
N GLN A 38 -5.21 1.87 6.67
CA GLN A 38 -5.14 0.42 6.81
C GLN A 38 -3.80 -0.03 7.41
N GLU A 39 -2.69 0.44 6.85
CA GLU A 39 -1.34 0.11 7.34
C GLU A 39 -1.15 0.57 8.79
N LEU A 40 -1.62 1.78 9.14
CA LEU A 40 -1.53 2.30 10.50
C LEU A 40 -2.37 1.49 11.49
N ALA A 41 -3.59 1.10 11.12
CA ALA A 41 -4.46 0.29 11.97
C ALA A 41 -3.82 -1.07 12.27
N VAL A 42 -3.31 -1.76 11.24
CA VAL A 42 -2.65 -3.06 11.39
C VAL A 42 -1.36 -2.93 12.21
N ALA A 43 -0.54 -1.91 11.95
CA ALA A 43 0.70 -1.68 12.70
C ALA A 43 0.43 -1.43 14.20
N ARG A 44 -0.57 -0.61 14.53
CA ARG A 44 -0.97 -0.33 15.92
C ARG A 44 -1.46 -1.59 16.64
N GLN A 45 -2.31 -2.39 16.00
CA GLN A 45 -2.81 -3.64 16.57
C GLN A 45 -1.69 -4.66 16.79
N ARG A 46 -0.77 -4.79 15.83
CA ARG A 46 0.39 -5.68 15.97
C ARG A 46 1.33 -5.22 17.08
N ALA A 47 1.59 -3.92 17.20
CA ALA A 47 2.42 -3.37 18.27
C ALA A 47 1.82 -3.65 19.66
N ASP A 48 0.53 -3.35 19.87
CA ASP A 48 -0.17 -3.63 21.13
C ASP A 48 -0.14 -5.14 21.46
N THR A 49 -0.38 -6.01 20.47
CA THR A 49 -0.34 -7.46 20.67
C THR A 49 1.06 -7.93 21.08
N LEU A 50 2.10 -7.44 20.41
CA LEU A 50 3.49 -7.80 20.75
C LEU A 50 3.87 -7.34 22.15
N GLU A 51 3.54 -6.10 22.51
CA GLU A 51 3.84 -5.55 23.84
C GLU A 51 3.15 -6.34 24.95
N ARG A 52 1.85 -6.62 24.82
CA ARG A 52 1.11 -7.45 25.80
C ARG A 52 1.72 -8.84 25.96
N LEU A 53 2.05 -9.51 24.86
CA LEU A 53 2.64 -10.84 24.89
C LEU A 53 4.04 -10.84 25.54
N LEU A 54 4.84 -9.80 25.31
CA LEU A 54 6.19 -9.69 25.88
C LEU A 54 6.14 -9.34 27.37
N LEU A 55 5.21 -8.49 27.80
CA LEU A 55 4.95 -8.19 29.21
C LEU A 55 4.43 -9.44 29.96
N GLU A 56 3.46 -10.15 29.40
CA GLU A 56 2.92 -11.40 29.97
C GLU A 56 4.02 -12.45 30.18
N LYS A 57 4.98 -12.52 29.25
CA LYS A 57 6.12 -13.42 29.32
C LYS A 57 7.28 -12.91 30.19
N GLY A 58 7.19 -11.69 30.73
CA GLY A 58 8.25 -11.05 31.52
C GLY A 58 9.52 -10.77 30.73
N VAL A 59 9.42 -10.60 29.41
CA VAL A 59 10.57 -10.31 28.52
C VAL A 59 10.93 -8.82 28.53
N LEU A 60 9.92 -7.96 28.67
CA LEU A 60 10.07 -6.50 28.75
C LEU A 60 9.44 -5.98 30.05
N SER A 61 9.84 -4.78 30.46
CA SER A 61 9.15 -4.01 31.50
C SER A 61 8.18 -2.98 30.89
N GLU A 62 7.18 -2.54 31.65
CA GLU A 62 6.26 -1.49 31.22
C GLU A 62 7.02 -0.19 30.87
N GLY A 63 6.68 0.44 29.74
CA GLY A 63 7.33 1.67 29.25
C GLY A 63 8.70 1.46 28.59
N GLU A 64 9.21 0.23 28.53
CA GLU A 64 10.51 -0.07 27.91
C GLU A 64 10.49 0.18 26.39
N ILE A 65 9.35 -0.06 25.72
CA ILE A 65 9.15 0.27 24.30
C ILE A 65 9.18 1.79 24.07
N ASP A 66 8.53 2.58 24.93
CA ASP A 66 8.50 4.04 24.80
C ASP A 66 9.87 4.68 25.03
N ALA A 67 10.69 4.07 25.89
CA ALA A 67 12.05 4.52 26.17
C ALA A 67 13.08 4.02 25.14
N PHE A 68 12.70 3.11 24.23
CA PHE A 68 13.62 2.47 23.31
C PHE A 68 14.26 3.48 22.35
N THR A 69 15.60 3.51 22.34
CA THR A 69 16.38 4.30 21.38
C THR A 69 17.02 3.35 20.36
N PRO A 70 16.68 3.45 19.06
CA PRO A 70 17.24 2.57 18.05
C PRO A 70 18.75 2.84 17.87
N ASP A 71 19.52 1.77 17.71
CA ASP A 71 20.90 1.88 17.27
C ASP A 71 20.99 2.16 15.75
N ARG A 72 22.22 2.23 15.22
CA ARG A 72 22.44 2.47 13.79
C ARG A 72 21.90 1.35 12.90
N ALA A 73 21.97 0.10 13.34
CA ALA A 73 21.52 -1.04 12.56
C ALA A 73 19.99 -1.04 12.46
N ALA A 74 19.30 -0.91 13.59
CA ALA A 74 17.85 -0.78 13.66
C ALA A 74 17.33 0.43 12.86
N SER A 75 18.07 1.55 12.89
CA SER A 75 17.72 2.73 12.10
C SER A 75 17.83 2.48 10.59
N ALA A 76 18.88 1.79 10.14
CA ALA A 76 19.07 1.43 8.74
C ALA A 76 18.00 0.45 8.24
N GLU A 77 17.65 -0.56 9.04
CA GLU A 77 16.56 -1.50 8.74
C GLU A 77 15.21 -0.77 8.62
N ARG A 78 14.91 0.12 9.56
CA ARG A 78 13.69 0.96 9.50
C ARG A 78 13.66 1.82 8.23
N GLN A 79 14.80 2.30 7.76
CA GLN A 79 14.87 3.07 6.53
C GLN A 79 14.55 2.21 5.29
N MET A 80 14.97 0.95 5.28
CA MET A 80 14.59 0.00 4.22
C MET A 80 13.09 -0.27 4.25
N TRP A 81 12.52 -0.57 5.43
CA TRP A 81 11.08 -0.78 5.59
C TRP A 81 10.26 0.45 5.20
N ASN A 82 10.80 1.66 5.42
CA ASN A 82 10.16 2.90 5.00
C ASN A 82 10.01 2.97 3.46
N GLN A 83 11.02 2.53 2.71
CA GLN A 83 10.91 2.46 1.23
C GLN A 83 9.78 1.52 0.79
N GLU A 84 9.69 0.34 1.40
CA GLU A 84 8.60 -0.61 1.12
C GLU A 84 7.23 -0.06 1.51
N TYR A 85 7.15 0.67 2.63
CA TYR A 85 5.93 1.34 3.07
C TYR A 85 5.50 2.42 2.09
N ILE A 86 6.43 3.28 1.65
CA ILE A 86 6.17 4.32 0.64
C ILE A 86 5.65 3.69 -0.66
N ALA A 87 6.29 2.61 -1.13
CA ALA A 87 5.86 1.90 -2.33
C ALA A 87 4.42 1.36 -2.20
N ARG A 88 4.04 0.85 -1.02
CA ARG A 88 2.68 0.37 -0.75
C ARG A 88 1.64 1.48 -0.75
N ILE A 89 1.89 2.60 -0.05
CA ILE A 89 0.90 3.69 0.05
C ILE A 89 0.78 4.49 -1.25
N LEU A 90 1.85 4.58 -2.06
CA LEU A 90 1.86 5.27 -3.35
C LEU A 90 1.52 4.36 -4.53
N ARG A 91 1.02 3.14 -4.28
CA ARG A 91 0.69 2.17 -5.32
C ARG A 91 -0.24 2.73 -6.39
N VAL A 92 -1.19 3.60 -6.03
CA VAL A 92 -2.07 4.28 -7.00
C VAL A 92 -1.31 5.14 -8.00
N VAL A 93 -0.30 5.90 -7.55
CA VAL A 93 0.53 6.74 -8.42
C VAL A 93 1.36 5.88 -9.37
N GLN A 94 1.89 4.77 -8.85
CA GLN A 94 2.61 3.81 -9.66
C GLN A 94 1.72 3.21 -10.78
N GLN A 95 0.48 2.83 -10.46
CA GLN A 95 -0.48 2.31 -11.42
C GLN A 95 -0.89 3.35 -12.47
N GLU A 96 -1.03 4.62 -12.09
CA GLU A 96 -1.31 5.71 -13.02
C GLU A 96 -0.14 5.96 -13.98
N ASN A 97 1.10 5.92 -13.49
CA ASN A 97 2.29 6.02 -14.33
C ASN A 97 2.38 4.84 -15.31
N GLU A 98 2.13 3.61 -14.84
CA GLU A 98 2.05 2.41 -15.70
C GLU A 98 0.98 2.59 -16.79
N ALA A 99 -0.19 3.12 -16.45
CA ALA A 99 -1.26 3.40 -17.40
C ALA A 99 -0.87 4.47 -18.44
N ALA A 100 -0.17 5.54 -18.03
CA ALA A 100 0.27 6.59 -18.94
C ALA A 100 1.31 6.09 -19.97
N MET A 101 2.09 5.06 -19.61
CA MET A 101 3.09 4.46 -20.49
C MET A 101 2.50 3.42 -21.46
N LEU A 102 1.31 2.88 -21.18
CA LEU A 102 0.62 1.86 -21.98
C LEU A 102 -0.57 2.51 -22.71
N ALA A 103 -0.34 2.98 -23.94
CA ALA A 103 -1.25 3.86 -24.68
C ALA A 103 -2.62 3.26 -25.12
N GLU A 104 -2.93 1.99 -24.82
CA GLU A 104 -4.09 1.25 -25.38
C GLU A 104 -5.02 0.63 -24.32
N ASP A 105 -5.31 1.32 -23.22
CA ASP A 105 -6.26 0.82 -22.23
C ASP A 105 -7.65 1.46 -22.37
N VAL A 106 -8.65 0.63 -22.71
CA VAL A 106 -10.08 0.99 -22.68
C VAL A 106 -10.61 0.85 -21.25
N ALA A 107 -11.39 1.81 -20.73
CA ALA A 107 -11.94 1.70 -19.38
C ALA A 107 -13.17 0.81 -19.40
N SER A 108 -13.32 -0.03 -18.38
CA SER A 108 -14.56 -0.82 -18.24
C SER A 108 -15.81 0.07 -18.10
N GLY A 109 -15.65 1.31 -17.64
CA GLY A 109 -16.74 2.31 -17.61
C GLY A 109 -17.13 2.78 -19.02
N ASP A 110 -16.14 3.07 -19.87
CA ASP A 110 -16.36 3.48 -21.26
C ASP A 110 -17.11 2.37 -22.05
N VAL A 111 -16.79 1.09 -21.79
CA VAL A 111 -17.52 -0.07 -22.36
C VAL A 111 -18.95 -0.17 -21.83
N GLY A 112 -19.17 0.14 -20.55
CA GLY A 112 -20.51 0.11 -19.94
C GLY A 112 -21.45 1.17 -20.53
N ASP A 113 -20.93 2.38 -20.76
CA ASP A 113 -21.68 3.47 -21.37
C ASP A 113 -21.98 3.21 -22.85
N GLU A 114 -21.01 2.62 -23.59
CA GLU A 114 -21.19 2.24 -24.99
C GLU A 114 -22.30 1.18 -25.15
N LEU A 115 -22.27 0.12 -24.33
CA LEU A 115 -23.31 -0.92 -24.30
C LEU A 115 -24.68 -0.40 -23.86
N ALA A 116 -24.72 0.61 -22.98
CA ALA A 116 -25.96 1.26 -22.57
C ALA A 116 -26.54 2.18 -23.66
N SER A 117 -25.69 2.70 -24.57
CA SER A 117 -26.10 3.56 -25.68
C SER A 117 -26.59 2.78 -26.92
N GLU A 118 -26.22 1.51 -27.06
CA GLU A 118 -26.64 0.61 -28.14
C GLU A 118 -27.93 -0.17 -27.85
N ALA A 119 -28.48 -0.08 -26.64
CA ALA A 119 -29.70 -0.77 -26.17
C ALA A 119 -30.96 0.13 -26.23
#